data_AF-A0A853C4T1-F1
#
_entry.id   AF-A0A853C4T1-F1
#
_cell.length_a   1.000
_cell.length_b   1.000
_cell.length_c   1.000
_cell.angle_alpha   90.00
_cell.angle_beta   90.00
_cell.angle_gamma   90.00
#
_symmetry.space_group_name_H-M   'P 1'
#
loop_
_entity.id
_entity.type
_entity.pdbx_description
1 polymer ?
#
loop_
_entity_poly.entity_id
_entity_poly.type
_entity_poly.pdbx_seq_one_letter_code
_entity_poly.pdbx_strand_id
1 'polypeptide(L)'
;MRRLLLLALAGLLLGALLPATPASAAAKDWPWPLPWPDVDDAAATQPADAPAADLASGGTVRLGGVKVELRARTRQVVTYNHRSGHSGRISFWVKRKGTWHERLSATDGRIGYGGLVPRKERRQGTGTTPLGTFGMPFAFGMHRERDAWDIRYRKVRKGDYWVQDNASDHYNRYRNKSQGGFRWWLDGENSSERLLDYRDQYEWAIVMDFNWNQVRYRGSGIFLHVNGSGATAGCVSAPRWFIKRVMKHIDKDKGPVIAVGR
;
A
#
# COMPACT_ATOMS: atom_id res chain seq x y z
N MET A 1 15.65 -87.90 -3.43
CA MET A 1 15.78 -86.96 -2.29
C MET A 1 15.40 -85.56 -2.75
N ARG A 2 14.46 -84.93 -2.03
CA ARG A 2 14.13 -83.50 -2.02
C ARG A 2 13.52 -82.85 -3.28
N ARG A 3 12.22 -82.55 -3.08
CA ARG A 3 11.45 -81.32 -3.38
C ARG A 3 10.73 -81.21 -4.73
N LEU A 4 9.41 -81.38 -4.60
CA LEU A 4 8.35 -80.76 -5.40
C LEU A 4 8.60 -79.27 -5.62
N LEU A 5 8.34 -78.77 -6.84
CA LEU A 5 7.12 -78.00 -7.14
C LEU A 5 6.94 -77.92 -8.68
N LEU A 6 5.71 -78.16 -9.13
CA LEU A 6 5.27 -77.89 -10.49
C LEU A 6 5.30 -76.39 -10.81
N LEU A 7 5.50 -76.03 -12.08
CA LEU A 7 4.60 -75.12 -12.82
C LEU A 7 4.97 -75.03 -14.31
N ALA A 8 3.93 -74.95 -15.12
CA ALA A 8 3.89 -75.07 -16.56
C ALA A 8 4.36 -73.80 -17.31
N LEU A 9 4.88 -74.00 -18.52
CA LEU A 9 5.13 -72.96 -19.52
C LEU A 9 3.81 -72.40 -20.07
N ALA A 10 3.65 -71.08 -20.04
CA ALA A 10 2.74 -70.32 -20.89
C ALA A 10 3.39 -68.97 -21.24
N GLY A 11 3.28 -68.56 -22.51
CA GLY A 11 4.08 -67.52 -23.14
C GLY A 11 3.97 -66.11 -22.54
N LEU A 12 5.10 -65.39 -22.52
CA LEU A 12 5.16 -63.96 -22.28
C LEU A 12 4.82 -63.20 -23.58
N LEU A 13 3.69 -62.50 -23.57
CA LEU A 13 3.43 -61.33 -24.41
C LEU A 13 3.59 -60.10 -23.51
N LEU A 14 4.66 -59.32 -23.71
CA LEU A 14 4.88 -58.04 -23.03
C LEU A 14 3.86 -57.00 -23.57
N GLY A 15 2.83 -56.72 -22.78
CA GLY A 15 1.94 -55.57 -22.97
C GLY A 15 2.13 -54.60 -21.81
N ALA A 16 3.04 -53.63 -21.93
CA ALA A 16 3.17 -52.54 -20.98
C ALA A 16 2.14 -51.45 -21.30
N LEU A 17 1.17 -51.24 -20.40
CA LEU A 17 0.34 -50.03 -20.40
C LEU A 17 1.20 -48.84 -19.90
N LEU A 18 1.45 -47.89 -20.79
CA LEU A 18 1.95 -46.56 -20.45
C LEU A 18 0.77 -45.62 -20.10
N PRO A 19 0.91 -44.70 -19.12
CA PRO A 19 -0.06 -43.64 -18.92
C PRO A 19 0.02 -42.63 -20.08
N ALA A 20 -1.16 -42.24 -20.58
CA ALA A 20 -1.33 -41.31 -21.68
C ALA A 20 -0.73 -39.93 -21.36
N THR A 21 0.28 -39.55 -22.13
CA THR A 21 0.73 -38.17 -22.31
C THR A 21 -0.31 -37.42 -23.13
N PRO A 22 -0.77 -36.21 -22.76
CA PRO A 22 -1.47 -35.36 -23.71
C PRO A 22 -0.50 -34.96 -24.82
N ALA A 23 -0.90 -35.29 -26.04
CA ALA A 23 -0.17 -35.05 -27.27
C ALA A 23 0.05 -33.55 -27.50
N SER A 24 1.30 -33.21 -27.78
CA SER A 24 1.67 -32.02 -28.54
C SER A 24 1.09 -32.15 -29.95
N ALA A 25 0.12 -31.31 -30.30
CA ALA A 25 -0.36 -31.16 -31.66
C ALA A 25 0.06 -29.79 -32.21
N ALA A 26 0.75 -29.89 -33.34
CA ALA A 26 1.41 -28.89 -34.16
C ALA A 26 0.80 -27.48 -34.19
N ALA A 27 1.72 -26.51 -34.15
CA ALA A 27 1.55 -25.15 -34.61
C ALA A 27 0.88 -25.13 -35.99
N LYS A 28 -0.24 -24.40 -36.08
CA LYS A 28 -0.73 -23.84 -37.33
C LYS A 28 -0.36 -22.37 -37.36
N ASP A 29 0.34 -22.01 -38.42
CA ASP A 29 0.91 -20.71 -38.71
C ASP A 29 -0.13 -19.60 -38.61
N TRP A 30 0.14 -18.63 -37.73
CA TRP A 30 -0.46 -17.30 -37.79
C TRP A 30 0.68 -16.26 -37.81
N PRO A 31 0.70 -15.35 -38.80
CA PRO A 31 1.84 -14.47 -39.00
C PRO A 31 1.88 -13.36 -37.94
N TRP A 32 2.95 -13.35 -37.16
CA TRP A 32 3.51 -12.16 -36.51
C TRP A 32 4.46 -11.47 -37.52
N PRO A 33 4.67 -10.13 -37.50
CA PRO A 33 4.40 -9.19 -36.42
C PRO A 33 3.32 -8.16 -36.72
N LEU A 34 2.33 -8.06 -35.83
CA LEU A 34 1.61 -6.80 -35.65
C LEU A 34 2.09 -6.17 -34.34
N PRO A 35 2.90 -5.11 -34.37
CA PRO A 35 3.34 -4.46 -33.14
C PRO A 35 2.13 -4.10 -32.28
N TRP A 36 2.18 -4.48 -31.01
CA TRP A 36 1.30 -3.89 -30.01
C TRP A 36 1.48 -2.38 -30.14
N PRO A 37 0.41 -1.57 -30.28
CA PRO A 37 0.60 -0.15 -30.14
C PRO A 37 1.16 0.06 -28.74
N ASP A 38 2.40 0.55 -28.68
CA ASP A 38 2.95 1.24 -27.53
C ASP A 38 1.98 2.38 -27.23
N VAL A 39 0.99 2.10 -26.39
CA VAL A 39 0.36 3.17 -25.66
C VAL A 39 1.43 3.62 -24.67
N ASP A 40 2.11 4.69 -25.05
CA ASP A 40 2.89 5.56 -24.18
C ASP A 40 2.02 6.03 -23.02
N ASP A 41 1.76 5.12 -22.09
CA ASP A 41 0.99 5.36 -20.88
C ASP A 41 2.01 5.81 -19.83
N ALA A 42 2.59 6.99 -20.07
CA ALA A 42 3.66 7.60 -19.31
C ALA A 42 3.53 7.23 -17.83
N ALA A 43 4.58 6.60 -17.29
CA ALA A 43 4.69 6.38 -15.86
C ALA A 43 4.53 7.75 -15.21
N ALA A 44 3.38 8.01 -14.59
CA ALA A 44 3.18 9.28 -13.92
C ALA A 44 4.32 9.43 -12.90
N THR A 45 4.93 10.60 -12.79
CA THR A 45 5.79 10.92 -11.65
C THR A 45 4.89 11.02 -10.42
N GLN A 46 5.43 10.85 -9.21
CA GLN A 46 4.70 11.30 -8.02
C GLN A 46 4.25 12.74 -8.28
N PRO A 47 2.99 13.09 -7.98
CA PRO A 47 2.55 14.47 -8.15
C PRO A 47 3.50 15.38 -7.38
N ALA A 48 4.12 16.33 -8.09
CA ALA A 48 5.19 17.18 -7.54
C ALA A 48 4.74 18.00 -6.32
N ASP A 49 3.42 18.15 -6.14
CA ASP A 49 2.81 18.91 -5.06
C ASP A 49 2.94 18.16 -3.71
N ALA A 50 4.04 18.42 -3.01
CA ALA A 50 3.98 18.59 -1.55
C ALA A 50 2.97 19.70 -1.22
N PRO A 51 2.28 19.67 -0.08
CA PRO A 51 1.34 20.72 0.29
C PRO A 51 2.09 21.99 0.76
N ALA A 52 2.66 22.75 -0.18
CA ALA A 52 3.16 24.10 0.10
C ALA A 52 2.00 25.08 0.36
N ALA A 53 0.82 24.83 -0.22
CA ALA A 53 -0.30 25.75 -0.23
C ALA A 53 -1.10 25.84 1.10
N ASP A 54 -0.63 25.26 2.22
CA ASP A 54 -1.49 25.00 3.38
C ASP A 54 -0.77 25.04 4.74
N LEU A 55 0.35 25.76 4.82
CA LEU A 55 1.18 25.83 6.03
C LEU A 55 0.61 26.75 7.12
N ALA A 56 -0.40 27.57 6.80
CA ALA A 56 -1.07 28.40 7.80
C ALA A 56 -1.79 27.51 8.82
N SER A 57 -1.37 27.62 10.08
CA SER A 57 -1.95 26.85 11.19
C SER A 57 -3.44 27.17 11.33
N GLY A 58 -4.27 26.12 11.33
CA GLY A 58 -5.70 26.19 11.63
C GLY A 58 -6.02 25.96 13.11
N GLY A 59 -4.99 25.95 13.98
CA GLY A 59 -5.11 25.65 15.40
C GLY A 59 -5.03 24.15 15.72
N THR A 60 -5.46 23.78 16.93
CA THR A 60 -5.49 22.39 17.41
C THR A 60 -6.90 22.03 17.86
N VAL A 61 -7.31 20.79 17.62
CA VAL A 61 -8.56 20.21 18.14
C VAL A 61 -8.30 18.82 18.73
N ARG A 62 -9.20 18.33 19.59
CA ARG A 62 -9.24 16.92 20.02
C ARG A 62 -10.44 16.21 19.39
N LEU A 63 -10.19 15.16 18.61
CA LEU A 63 -11.23 14.35 17.96
C LEU A 63 -11.01 12.89 18.33
N GLY A 64 -12.04 12.22 18.88
CA GLY A 64 -11.95 10.81 19.30
C GLY A 64 -10.83 10.51 20.31
N GLY A 65 -10.46 11.50 21.15
CA GLY A 65 -9.36 11.42 22.10
C GLY A 65 -7.99 11.85 21.55
N VAL A 66 -7.85 11.99 20.24
CA VAL A 66 -6.57 12.28 19.56
C VAL A 66 -6.40 13.79 19.36
N LYS A 67 -5.21 14.31 19.69
CA LYS A 67 -4.81 15.69 19.35
C LYS A 67 -4.54 15.80 17.84
N VAL A 68 -5.18 16.76 17.19
CA VAL A 68 -5.06 17.03 15.75
C VAL A 68 -4.53 18.44 15.55
N GLU A 69 -3.41 18.56 14.83
CA GLU A 69 -2.85 19.84 14.38
C GLU A 69 -3.50 20.19 13.03
N LEU A 70 -4.42 21.17 13.03
CA LEU A 70 -5.17 21.55 11.83
C LEU A 70 -4.36 22.50 10.95
N ARG A 71 -4.55 22.39 9.64
CA ARG A 71 -4.18 23.42 8.66
C ARG A 71 -5.40 24.30 8.39
N ALA A 72 -5.21 25.51 7.87
CA ALA A 72 -6.29 26.47 7.64
C ALA A 72 -7.47 25.88 6.84
N ARG A 73 -7.18 25.11 5.79
CA ARG A 73 -8.21 24.46 4.96
C ARG A 73 -8.67 23.09 5.47
N THR A 74 -8.15 22.59 6.60
CA THR A 74 -8.53 21.26 7.11
C THR A 74 -10.01 21.22 7.46
N ARG A 75 -10.74 20.38 6.72
CA ARG A 75 -12.17 20.05 6.90
C ARG A 75 -12.42 18.55 6.97
N GLN A 76 -11.40 17.72 6.79
CA GLN A 76 -11.48 16.27 6.91
C GLN A 76 -10.31 15.73 7.73
N VAL A 77 -10.61 14.85 8.68
CA VAL A 77 -9.59 14.26 9.56
C VAL A 77 -9.84 12.76 9.68
N VAL A 78 -8.80 11.96 9.50
CA VAL A 78 -8.76 10.59 10.02
C VAL A 78 -8.05 10.61 11.37
N THR A 79 -8.61 10.05 12.43
CA THR A 79 -7.90 9.88 13.70
C THR A 79 -7.65 8.41 13.95
N TYR A 80 -6.45 8.06 14.39
CA TYR A 80 -6.11 6.77 14.96
C TYR A 80 -5.79 6.95 16.45
N ASN A 81 -6.62 6.37 17.31
CA ASN A 81 -6.45 6.34 18.74
C ASN A 81 -5.99 4.94 19.17
N HIS A 82 -4.73 4.81 19.59
CA HIS A 82 -4.17 3.55 20.05
C HIS A 82 -4.87 3.03 21.30
N ARG A 83 -4.98 1.71 21.41
CA ARG A 83 -5.64 1.04 22.53
C ARG A 83 -4.67 0.07 23.18
N SER A 84 -4.41 -1.06 22.52
CA SER A 84 -3.59 -2.13 23.08
C SER A 84 -2.88 -2.89 21.96
N GLY A 85 -1.70 -3.42 22.27
CA GLY A 85 -0.85 -4.07 21.28
C GLY A 85 -0.63 -3.18 20.06
N HIS A 86 -0.97 -3.68 18.88
CA HIS A 86 -0.91 -2.94 17.61
C HIS A 86 -2.28 -2.43 17.14
N SER A 87 -3.30 -2.47 18.00
CA SER A 87 -4.69 -2.17 17.65
C SER A 87 -5.18 -0.85 18.25
N GLY A 88 -6.12 -0.22 17.57
CA GLY A 88 -6.66 1.08 17.94
C GLY A 88 -7.96 1.40 17.22
N ARG A 89 -8.64 2.45 17.71
CA ARG A 89 -9.84 2.99 17.09
C ARG A 89 -9.45 3.95 15.98
N ILE A 90 -9.97 3.73 14.78
CA ILE A 90 -9.83 4.64 13.66
C ILE A 90 -11.17 5.29 13.34
N SER A 91 -11.19 6.61 13.11
CA SER A 91 -12.40 7.37 12.80
C SER A 91 -12.17 8.35 11.67
N PHE A 92 -13.21 8.58 10.86
CA PHE A 92 -13.22 9.64 9.85
C PHE A 92 -14.18 10.75 10.26
N TRP A 93 -13.67 11.98 10.28
CA TRP A 93 -14.36 13.18 10.73
C TRP A 93 -14.47 14.19 9.59
N VAL A 94 -15.60 14.89 9.54
CA VAL A 94 -15.85 15.97 8.58
C VAL A 94 -16.33 17.21 9.31
N LYS A 95 -15.73 18.37 9.00
CA LYS A 95 -16.17 19.67 9.52
C LYS A 95 -17.32 20.20 8.65
N ARG A 96 -18.47 20.47 9.25
CA ARG A 96 -19.65 21.08 8.59
C ARG A 96 -20.13 22.26 9.43
N LYS A 97 -20.35 23.42 8.79
CA LYS A 97 -20.82 24.65 9.46
C LYS A 97 -20.03 24.99 10.74
N GLY A 98 -18.71 24.80 10.72
CA GLY A 98 -17.83 25.07 11.86
C GLY A 98 -17.63 23.90 12.84
N THR A 99 -18.48 22.87 12.81
CA THR A 99 -18.47 21.77 13.80
C THR A 99 -17.94 20.47 13.21
N TRP A 100 -17.19 19.70 14.00
CA TRP A 100 -16.68 18.38 13.61
C TRP A 100 -17.70 17.28 13.87
N HIS A 101 -17.92 16.43 12.87
CA HIS A 101 -18.81 15.28 12.98
C HIS A 101 -18.07 14.00 12.62
N GLU A 102 -18.16 12.99 13.49
CA GLU A 102 -17.71 11.64 13.15
C GLU A 102 -18.67 11.03 12.12
N ARG A 103 -18.11 10.50 11.03
CA ARG A 103 -18.90 9.91 9.93
C ARG A 103 -18.87 8.40 9.94
N LEU A 104 -17.75 7.81 10.34
CA LEU A 104 -17.60 6.37 10.55
C LEU A 104 -16.41 6.11 11.48
N SER A 105 -16.44 4.96 12.15
CA SER A 105 -15.32 4.48 12.97
C SER A 105 -15.21 2.96 12.93
N ALA A 106 -14.01 2.45 13.16
CA ALA A 106 -13.72 1.03 13.36
C ALA A 106 -12.78 0.85 14.56
N THR A 107 -12.86 -0.30 15.24
CA THR A 107 -12.05 -0.59 16.45
C THR A 107 -10.85 -1.50 16.19
N ASP A 108 -10.70 -1.95 14.95
CA ASP A 108 -9.66 -2.87 14.50
C ASP A 108 -8.69 -2.17 13.51
N GLY A 109 -8.45 -0.88 13.72
CA GLY A 109 -7.35 -0.20 13.05
C GLY A 109 -6.02 -0.70 13.61
N ARG A 110 -4.99 -0.82 12.77
CA ARG A 110 -3.68 -1.34 13.20
C ARG A 110 -2.52 -0.40 12.89
N ILE A 111 -1.45 -0.55 13.65
CA ILE A 111 -0.17 0.16 13.50
C ILE A 111 0.97 -0.81 13.28
N GLY A 112 2.17 -0.26 13.12
CA GLY A 112 3.38 -1.02 12.91
C GLY A 112 3.77 -1.92 14.08
N TYR A 113 4.42 -3.05 13.79
CA TYR A 113 4.85 -4.01 14.81
C TYR A 113 5.79 -3.42 15.87
N GLY A 114 6.53 -2.36 15.52
CA GLY A 114 7.41 -1.61 16.42
C GLY A 114 6.67 -0.61 17.32
N GLY A 115 5.34 -0.50 17.20
CA GLY A 115 4.52 0.40 18.01
C GLY A 115 4.59 1.86 17.57
N LEU A 116 4.36 2.78 18.50
CA LEU A 116 4.29 4.23 18.25
C LEU A 116 5.56 4.94 18.69
N VAL A 117 6.06 5.83 17.84
CA VAL A 117 7.26 6.63 18.12
C VAL A 117 6.99 8.12 17.86
N PRO A 118 7.59 9.06 18.61
CA PRO A 118 7.55 10.47 18.24
C PRO A 118 8.04 10.69 16.80
N ARG A 119 7.34 11.52 16.00
CA ARG A 119 7.69 11.69 14.57
C ARG A 119 9.16 12.00 14.33
N LYS A 120 9.78 12.79 15.22
CA LYS A 120 11.18 13.24 15.12
C LYS A 120 12.19 12.11 15.31
N GLU A 121 11.82 11.07 16.05
CA GLU A 121 12.70 9.95 16.44
C GLU A 121 12.54 8.73 15.54
N ARG A 122 11.50 8.69 14.70
CA ARG A 122 11.23 7.57 13.81
C ARG A 122 12.39 7.33 12.83
N ARG A 123 12.80 6.06 12.70
CA ARG A 123 13.88 5.59 11.81
C ARG A 123 13.33 4.58 10.78
N GLN A 124 14.06 4.37 9.68
CA GLN A 124 13.75 3.33 8.70
C GLN A 124 13.94 1.93 9.32
N GLY A 125 13.17 0.93 8.86
CA GLY A 125 13.32 -0.46 9.28
C GLY A 125 12.85 -0.80 10.70
N THR A 126 12.47 0.19 11.52
CA THR A 126 12.06 -0.05 12.92
C THR A 126 10.64 -0.57 13.08
N GLY A 127 9.84 -0.64 12.01
CA GLY A 127 8.45 -1.08 12.09
C GLY A 127 7.52 -0.15 12.89
N THR A 128 7.97 1.07 13.25
CA THR A 128 7.22 2.00 14.11
C THR A 128 6.31 2.92 13.30
N THR A 129 5.10 3.20 13.79
CA THR A 129 4.21 4.24 13.24
C THR A 129 4.48 5.59 13.92
N PRO A 130 4.61 6.70 13.17
CA PRO A 130 4.95 7.98 13.75
C PRO A 130 3.71 8.65 14.37
N LEU A 131 3.84 9.16 15.58
CA LEU A 131 2.84 10.00 16.25
C LEU A 131 2.77 11.39 15.61
N GLY A 132 1.58 11.98 15.55
CA GLY A 132 1.37 13.34 15.08
C GLY A 132 0.28 13.45 14.00
N THR A 133 0.16 14.62 13.38
CA THR A 133 -0.75 14.89 12.28
C THR A 133 0.01 15.01 10.96
N PHE A 134 -0.47 14.31 9.94
CA PHE A 134 0.13 14.22 8.60
C PHE A 134 -0.93 14.55 7.55
N GLY A 135 -0.57 15.29 6.52
CA GLY A 135 -1.42 15.50 5.35
C GLY A 135 -1.62 14.22 4.55
N MET A 136 -2.73 14.19 3.79
CA MET A 136 -3.10 13.07 2.93
C MET A 136 -3.14 13.53 1.46
N PRO A 137 -1.98 13.67 0.79
CA PRO A 137 -1.89 14.43 -0.48
C PRO A 137 -2.50 13.71 -1.68
N PHE A 138 -2.43 12.38 -1.73
CA PHE A 138 -3.00 11.57 -2.81
C PHE A 138 -3.17 10.12 -2.35
N ALA A 139 -3.93 9.36 -3.13
CA ALA A 139 -4.14 7.94 -2.95
C ALA A 139 -3.59 7.13 -4.13
N PHE A 140 -3.34 5.84 -3.91
CA PHE A 140 -3.02 4.88 -4.94
C PHE A 140 -3.67 3.52 -4.66
N GLY A 141 -3.69 2.62 -5.64
CA GLY A 141 -4.09 1.24 -5.38
C GLY A 141 -4.34 0.40 -6.64
N MET A 142 -5.02 -0.73 -6.47
CA MET A 142 -5.14 -1.75 -7.53
C MET A 142 -6.26 -1.47 -8.54
N HIS A 143 -7.18 -0.58 -8.20
CA HIS A 143 -8.36 -0.27 -9.01
C HIS A 143 -8.05 0.82 -10.05
N ARG A 144 -8.87 0.90 -11.10
CA ARG A 144 -8.88 2.11 -11.95
C ARG A 144 -9.47 3.27 -11.14
N GLU A 145 -9.00 4.47 -11.44
CA GLU A 145 -9.59 5.71 -10.93
C GLU A 145 -11.09 5.76 -11.26
N ARG A 146 -11.86 6.43 -10.41
CA ARG A 146 -13.30 6.59 -10.56
C ARG A 146 -13.64 8.06 -10.43
N ASP A 147 -14.54 8.55 -11.27
CA ASP A 147 -15.00 9.94 -11.27
C ASP A 147 -15.58 10.39 -9.91
N ALA A 148 -16.06 9.42 -9.11
CA ALA A 148 -16.58 9.67 -7.77
C ALA A 148 -15.51 9.87 -6.67
N TRP A 149 -14.22 9.95 -7.02
CA TRP A 149 -13.14 10.18 -6.07
C TRP A 149 -12.61 11.62 -6.19
N ASP A 150 -12.76 12.38 -5.10
CA ASP A 150 -12.31 13.77 -5.02
C ASP A 150 -10.84 13.90 -4.56
N ILE A 151 -10.20 12.77 -4.21
CA ILE A 151 -8.77 12.71 -3.94
C ILE A 151 -8.03 12.29 -5.21
N ARG A 152 -6.89 12.96 -5.49
CA ARG A 152 -5.99 12.55 -6.57
C ARG A 152 -5.62 11.08 -6.40
N TYR A 153 -5.86 10.25 -7.41
CA TYR A 153 -5.64 8.81 -7.34
C TYR A 153 -4.66 8.32 -8.40
N ARG A 154 -3.91 7.27 -8.07
CA ARG A 154 -3.04 6.57 -9.02
C ARG A 154 -3.27 5.07 -8.99
N LYS A 155 -3.53 4.48 -10.16
CA LYS A 155 -3.50 3.02 -10.29
C LYS A 155 -2.06 2.50 -10.24
N VAL A 156 -1.82 1.49 -9.41
CA VAL A 156 -0.56 0.74 -9.37
C VAL A 156 -0.43 -0.09 -10.64
N ARG A 157 0.71 0.07 -11.32
CA ARG A 157 1.11 -0.63 -12.54
C ARG A 157 2.32 -1.53 -12.28
N LYS A 158 2.64 -2.37 -13.26
CA LYS A 158 3.85 -3.21 -13.23
C LYS A 158 5.08 -2.32 -13.13
N GLY A 159 5.95 -2.65 -12.18
CA GLY A 159 7.20 -1.92 -11.96
C GLY A 159 7.06 -0.64 -11.14
N ASP A 160 5.90 -0.35 -10.53
CA ASP A 160 5.76 0.74 -9.57
C ASP A 160 6.33 0.34 -8.20
N TYR A 161 7.12 1.25 -7.64
CA TYR A 161 7.76 1.12 -6.33
C TYR A 161 7.49 2.36 -5.46
N TRP A 162 7.55 2.17 -4.15
CA TRP A 162 7.89 3.25 -3.23
C TRP A 162 9.37 3.17 -2.90
N VAL A 163 10.13 4.20 -3.27
CA VAL A 163 11.59 4.21 -3.14
C VAL A 163 11.98 4.34 -1.67
N GLN A 164 12.68 3.33 -1.14
CA GLN A 164 13.19 3.34 0.24
C GLN A 164 14.73 3.38 0.31
N ASP A 165 15.41 3.42 -0.84
CA ASP A 165 16.86 3.53 -0.93
C ASP A 165 17.34 4.89 -0.39
N ASN A 166 18.09 4.88 0.70
CA ASN A 166 18.59 6.10 1.34
C ASN A 166 19.58 6.89 0.48
N ALA A 167 20.23 6.27 -0.51
CA ALA A 167 21.15 6.97 -1.41
C ALA A 167 20.45 7.53 -2.66
N SER A 168 19.17 7.22 -2.90
CA SER A 168 18.46 7.69 -4.09
C SER A 168 17.95 9.12 -3.92
N ASP A 169 18.08 9.97 -4.95
CA ASP A 169 17.44 11.29 -4.99
C ASP A 169 15.91 11.25 -5.02
N HIS A 170 15.34 10.05 -5.15
CA HIS A 170 13.91 9.78 -5.11
C HIS A 170 13.49 9.12 -3.80
N TYR A 171 14.29 9.19 -2.75
CA TYR A 171 13.95 8.59 -1.46
C TYR A 171 12.59 9.05 -0.94
N ASN A 172 11.78 8.10 -0.46
CA ASN A 172 10.40 8.36 -0.06
C ASN A 172 9.55 8.96 -1.18
N ARG A 173 9.70 8.43 -2.40
CA ARG A 173 8.87 8.79 -3.56
C ARG A 173 8.24 7.58 -4.23
N TYR A 174 7.05 7.80 -4.80
CA TYR A 174 6.44 6.86 -5.74
C TYR A 174 7.17 6.95 -7.08
N ARG A 175 7.68 5.83 -7.59
CA ARG A 175 8.39 5.80 -8.89
C ARG A 175 8.26 4.47 -9.60
N ASN A 176 8.11 4.51 -10.93
CA ASN A 176 8.20 3.31 -11.77
C ASN A 176 9.65 3.02 -12.15
N LYS A 177 10.02 1.75 -12.23
CA LYS A 177 11.35 1.32 -12.70
C LYS A 177 11.72 1.89 -14.07
N SER A 178 10.75 2.10 -14.98
CA SER A 178 11.00 2.65 -16.32
C SER A 178 11.46 4.10 -16.28
N GLN A 179 11.19 4.82 -15.18
CA GLN A 179 11.63 6.20 -14.99
C GLN A 179 13.10 6.29 -14.54
N GLY A 180 13.77 5.18 -14.22
CA GLY A 180 15.16 5.16 -13.75
C GLY A 180 15.37 5.95 -12.45
N GLY A 181 16.62 6.30 -12.12
CA GLY A 181 16.96 7.20 -11.00
C GLY A 181 16.93 6.59 -9.59
N PHE A 182 16.66 5.30 -9.46
CA PHE A 182 16.78 4.57 -8.19
C PHE A 182 17.15 3.10 -8.43
N ARG A 183 17.84 2.51 -7.45
CA ARG A 183 18.34 1.13 -7.52
C ARG A 183 17.25 0.16 -7.08
N TRP A 184 16.30 -0.12 -7.97
CA TRP A 184 15.12 -0.96 -7.69
C TRP A 184 15.44 -2.44 -7.44
N TRP A 185 16.66 -2.89 -7.74
CA TRP A 185 17.12 -4.27 -7.56
C TRP A 185 17.78 -4.53 -6.19
N LEU A 186 17.91 -3.51 -5.34
CA LEU A 186 18.49 -3.69 -4.00
C LEU A 186 17.61 -4.57 -3.13
N ASP A 187 18.27 -5.35 -2.28
CA ASP A 187 17.69 -6.12 -1.18
C ASP A 187 18.02 -5.48 0.19
N GLY A 188 17.54 -6.10 1.26
CA GLY A 188 17.79 -5.64 2.63
C GLY A 188 17.17 -4.29 2.97
N GLU A 189 17.84 -3.53 3.86
CA GLU A 189 17.29 -2.31 4.47
C GLU A 189 17.07 -1.13 3.52
N ASN A 190 17.70 -1.16 2.34
CA ASN A 190 17.55 -0.14 1.29
C ASN A 190 16.67 -0.61 0.12
N SER A 191 16.11 -1.82 0.21
CA SER A 191 15.20 -2.33 -0.82
C SER A 191 13.98 -1.42 -0.95
N SER A 192 13.65 -1.07 -2.19
CA SER A 192 12.46 -0.26 -2.46
C SER A 192 11.23 -1.15 -2.49
N GLU A 193 10.12 -0.64 -2.00
CA GLU A 193 8.90 -1.43 -1.82
C GLU A 193 8.18 -1.62 -3.14
N ARG A 194 8.09 -2.87 -3.61
CA ARG A 194 7.39 -3.20 -4.85
C ARG A 194 5.88 -3.25 -4.59
N LEU A 195 5.15 -2.25 -5.09
CA LEU A 195 3.76 -2.04 -4.68
C LEU A 195 2.80 -3.17 -5.06
N LEU A 196 3.11 -3.91 -6.13
CA LEU A 196 2.32 -5.07 -6.55
C LEU A 196 2.45 -6.29 -5.64
N ASP A 197 3.39 -6.31 -4.69
CA ASP A 197 3.54 -7.43 -3.75
C ASP A 197 2.50 -7.36 -2.61
N TYR A 198 1.81 -6.22 -2.49
CA TYR A 198 0.85 -5.93 -1.42
C TYR A 198 -0.55 -5.67 -1.97
N ARG A 199 -1.03 -6.54 -2.88
CA ARG A 199 -2.28 -6.34 -3.64
C ARG A 199 -3.50 -6.12 -2.76
N ASP A 200 -3.58 -6.84 -1.65
CA ASP A 200 -4.73 -6.79 -0.74
C ASP A 200 -4.66 -5.55 0.16
N GLN A 201 -3.50 -5.30 0.77
CA GLN A 201 -3.26 -4.15 1.64
C GLN A 201 -3.42 -2.84 0.85
N TYR A 202 -2.90 -2.79 -0.38
CA TYR A 202 -2.96 -1.65 -1.29
C TYR A 202 -4.09 -1.74 -2.31
N GLU A 203 -5.16 -2.48 -2.01
CA GLU A 203 -6.40 -2.35 -2.78
C GLU A 203 -6.79 -0.86 -2.89
N TRP A 204 -6.69 -0.15 -1.76
CA TRP A 204 -6.57 1.30 -1.68
C TRP A 204 -5.59 1.69 -0.56
N ALA A 205 -4.69 2.61 -0.87
CA ALA A 205 -3.78 3.23 0.08
C ALA A 205 -3.80 4.74 -0.08
N ILE A 206 -3.75 5.48 1.03
CA ILE A 206 -3.67 6.94 1.03
C ILE A 206 -2.35 7.35 1.67
N VAL A 207 -1.60 8.20 0.97
CA VAL A 207 -0.28 8.62 1.42
C VAL A 207 -0.39 9.46 2.68
N MET A 208 0.48 9.21 3.67
CA MET A 208 0.72 10.11 4.79
C MET A 208 1.99 10.90 4.45
N ASP A 209 1.95 12.23 4.52
CA ASP A 209 3.09 13.10 4.19
C ASP A 209 4.27 13.07 5.20
N PHE A 210 4.41 11.96 5.93
CA PHE A 210 5.56 11.70 6.79
C PHE A 210 6.87 11.69 5.98
N ASN A 211 7.89 12.37 6.51
CA ASN A 211 9.22 12.49 5.91
C ASN A 211 9.19 13.01 4.45
N TRP A 212 8.27 13.94 4.15
CA TRP A 212 8.15 14.46 2.80
C TRP A 212 9.43 15.13 2.28
N ASN A 213 10.18 15.79 3.15
CA ASN A 213 11.46 16.43 2.82
C ASN A 213 12.63 15.45 2.61
N GLN A 214 12.36 14.13 2.57
CA GLN A 214 13.34 13.10 2.24
C GLN A 214 14.55 13.07 3.19
N VAL A 215 14.34 13.34 4.47
CA VAL A 215 15.43 13.26 5.44
C VAL A 215 15.86 11.80 5.55
N ARG A 216 17.13 11.55 5.24
CA ARG A 216 17.70 10.20 5.14
C ARG A 216 17.56 9.42 6.45
N TYR A 217 17.41 8.10 6.32
CA TYR A 217 17.27 7.12 7.40
C TYR A 217 16.06 7.30 8.31
N ARG A 218 15.17 8.26 8.03
CA ARG A 218 13.94 8.47 8.81
C ARG A 218 12.80 7.55 8.41
N GLY A 219 12.95 6.76 7.37
CA GLY A 219 11.92 5.88 6.85
C GLY A 219 11.09 6.53 5.74
N SER A 220 10.38 5.67 5.02
CA SER A 220 9.56 6.02 3.86
C SER A 220 8.30 5.16 3.85
N GLY A 221 7.37 5.45 2.94
CA GLY A 221 6.29 4.52 2.60
C GLY A 221 5.23 4.37 3.69
N ILE A 222 4.77 5.49 4.28
CA ILE A 222 3.80 5.48 5.37
C ILE A 222 2.44 5.86 4.84
N PHE A 223 1.50 4.92 4.93
CA PHE A 223 0.20 5.02 4.31
C PHE A 223 -0.91 4.70 5.31
N LEU A 224 -2.12 5.13 4.97
CA LEU A 224 -3.36 4.55 5.46
C LEU A 224 -3.85 3.52 4.44
N HIS A 225 -3.96 2.24 4.81
CA HIS A 225 -4.31 1.18 3.85
C HIS A 225 -5.23 0.09 4.44
N VAL A 226 -5.60 -0.91 3.63
CA VAL A 226 -6.48 -2.02 4.05
C VAL A 226 -5.73 -2.97 4.98
N ASN A 227 -6.40 -3.46 6.03
CA ASN A 227 -5.85 -4.45 6.96
C ASN A 227 -5.31 -5.69 6.22
N GLY A 228 -4.09 -6.11 6.59
CA GLY A 228 -3.56 -7.44 6.29
C GLY A 228 -3.87 -8.44 7.41
N SER A 229 -3.09 -9.52 7.52
CA SER A 229 -3.26 -10.55 8.55
C SER A 229 -2.81 -10.11 9.95
N GLY A 230 -1.85 -9.18 10.06
CA GLY A 230 -1.26 -8.77 11.35
C GLY A 230 -1.05 -7.25 11.49
N ALA A 231 -0.07 -6.89 12.32
CA ALA A 231 0.46 -5.52 12.42
C ALA A 231 1.10 -5.09 11.09
N THR A 232 1.25 -3.78 10.89
CA THR A 232 1.90 -3.23 9.69
C THR A 232 3.42 -3.16 9.88
N ALA A 233 4.16 -2.67 8.87
CA ALA A 233 5.57 -2.29 9.01
C ALA A 233 5.79 -0.80 9.37
N GLY A 234 4.74 -0.11 9.83
CA GLY A 234 4.78 1.31 10.23
C GLY A 234 3.64 2.16 9.67
N CYS A 235 2.85 1.63 8.74
CA CYS A 235 1.61 2.23 8.25
C CYS A 235 0.50 2.23 9.32
N VAL A 236 -0.57 2.96 9.03
CA VAL A 236 -1.86 2.78 9.68
C VAL A 236 -2.73 1.91 8.76
N SER A 237 -3.40 0.90 9.29
CA SER A 237 -4.37 0.11 8.50
C SER A 237 -5.75 0.10 9.15
N ALA A 238 -6.77 -0.17 8.34
CA ALA A 238 -8.16 -0.25 8.80
C ALA A 238 -8.94 -1.30 7.98
N PRO A 239 -10.15 -1.70 8.40
CA PRO A 239 -10.99 -2.57 7.60
C PRO A 239 -11.16 -2.08 6.18
N ARG A 240 -11.21 -3.03 5.25
CA ARG A 240 -11.48 -2.75 3.83
C ARG A 240 -12.71 -1.85 3.64
N TRP A 241 -13.80 -2.11 4.37
CA TRP A 241 -15.02 -1.31 4.28
C TRP A 241 -14.80 0.14 4.72
N PHE A 242 -13.97 0.37 5.75
CA PHE A 242 -13.64 1.70 6.26
C PHE A 242 -12.85 2.47 5.20
N ILE A 243 -11.77 1.87 4.68
CA ILE A 243 -10.94 2.49 3.64
C ILE A 243 -11.76 2.81 2.39
N LYS A 244 -12.59 1.87 1.91
CA LYS A 244 -13.47 2.10 0.76
C LYS A 244 -14.45 3.26 0.98
N ARG A 245 -14.99 3.40 2.21
CA ARG A 245 -15.88 4.52 2.56
C ARG A 245 -15.13 5.84 2.67
N VAL A 246 -13.91 5.84 3.20
CA VAL A 246 -13.04 7.03 3.21
C VAL A 246 -12.72 7.47 1.78
N MET A 247 -12.28 6.56 0.91
CA MET A 247 -11.99 6.86 -0.51
C MET A 247 -13.17 7.51 -1.24
N LYS A 248 -14.42 7.12 -0.92
CA LYS A 248 -15.62 7.71 -1.52
C LYS A 248 -15.90 9.16 -1.09
N HIS A 249 -15.31 9.63 0.01
CA HIS A 249 -15.67 10.93 0.59
C HIS A 249 -14.48 11.86 0.84
N ILE A 250 -13.26 11.31 0.87
CA ILE A 250 -12.05 12.10 1.06
C ILE A 250 -11.81 12.96 -0.18
N ASP A 251 -11.48 14.22 0.05
CA ASP A 251 -11.47 15.26 -0.95
C ASP A 251 -10.21 16.11 -0.76
N LYS A 252 -9.39 16.24 -1.81
CA LYS A 252 -8.12 16.96 -1.75
C LYS A 252 -8.29 18.44 -1.35
N ASP A 253 -9.40 19.06 -1.74
CA ASP A 253 -9.67 20.49 -1.54
C ASP A 253 -10.18 20.78 -0.13
N LYS A 254 -10.57 19.72 0.61
CA LYS A 254 -10.93 19.79 2.04
C LYS A 254 -9.75 19.61 3.00
N GLY A 255 -8.51 19.68 2.49
CA GLY A 255 -7.28 19.61 3.28
C GLY A 255 -7.22 18.41 4.23
N PRO A 256 -7.34 17.17 3.71
CA PRO A 256 -7.46 15.98 4.55
C PRO A 256 -6.14 15.72 5.29
N VAL A 257 -6.27 15.39 6.57
CA VAL A 257 -5.15 14.99 7.42
C VAL A 257 -5.47 13.69 8.17
N ILE A 258 -4.45 12.97 8.58
CA ILE A 258 -4.52 11.86 9.52
C ILE A 258 -3.74 12.20 10.78
N ALA A 259 -4.33 11.99 11.95
CA ALA A 259 -3.71 12.16 13.25
C ALA A 259 -3.58 10.81 13.97
N VAL A 260 -2.37 10.47 14.42
CA VAL A 260 -2.06 9.24 15.17
C VAL A 260 -1.71 9.62 16.61
N GLY A 261 -2.44 9.06 17.57
CA GLY A 261 -2.31 9.36 18.99
C GLY A 261 -2.53 8.16 19.92
N ARG A 262 -2.43 8.46 21.22
CA ARG A 262 -2.72 7.58 22.35
C ARG A 262 -3.91 8.17 23.13
#